data_AF-A0A0R3U962-F1
#
_entry.id   AF-A0A0R3U962-F1
#
_cell.length_a   1.000
_cell.length_b   1.000
_cell.length_c   1.000
_cell.angle_alpha   90.00
_cell.angle_beta   90.00
_cell.angle_gamma   90.00
#
_symmetry.space_group_name_H-M   'P 1'
#
loop_
_entity.id
_entity.type
_entity.pdbx_description
1 polymer ?
#
loop_
_entity_poly.entity_id
_entity_poly.type
_entity_poly.pdbx_seq_one_letter_code
_entity_poly.pdbx_strand_id
1 'polypeptide(L)'
;MNPSEGAPATALREVSILKLLKHENIVSLISVTYKPGKMILVLELVYRYKPPDVLLGEQNYGPDIDIWSAGCIVYEMMNGKPPFQGSDSASQAKEIFKILGKNTRRLC
;
A
#
# COMPACT_ATOMS: atom_id res chain seq x y z
N MET A 1 15.09 -24.90 -7.72
CA MET A 1 14.73 -23.70 -6.93
C MET A 1 14.51 -24.16 -5.50
N ASN A 2 15.23 -23.60 -4.54
CA ASN A 2 15.01 -23.90 -3.11
C ASN A 2 13.76 -23.15 -2.61
N PRO A 3 12.78 -23.84 -1.98
CA PRO A 3 11.57 -23.22 -1.44
C PRO A 3 11.79 -22.22 -0.30
N SER A 4 13.01 -22.13 0.23
CA SER A 4 13.38 -21.35 1.41
C SER A 4 13.95 -19.95 1.13
N GLU A 5 14.13 -19.55 -0.14
CA GLU A 5 14.97 -18.38 -0.47
C GLU A 5 14.39 -17.33 -1.42
N GLY A 6 13.14 -17.42 -1.88
CA GLY A 6 12.67 -16.33 -2.73
C GLY A 6 11.25 -16.41 -3.22
N ALA A 7 10.78 -15.23 -3.63
CA ALA A 7 9.55 -15.11 -4.38
C ALA A 7 9.60 -15.85 -5.72
N PRO A 8 8.44 -16.19 -6.31
CA PRO A 8 8.39 -16.78 -7.64
C PRO A 8 9.21 -15.99 -8.66
N ALA A 9 9.85 -16.67 -9.61
CA ALA A 9 10.66 -16.01 -10.63
C ALA A 9 9.87 -14.97 -11.45
N THR A 10 8.56 -15.18 -11.60
CA THR A 10 7.64 -14.21 -12.20
C THR A 10 7.56 -12.93 -11.38
N ALA A 11 7.36 -13.04 -10.07
CA ALA A 11 7.34 -11.90 -9.16
C ALA A 11 8.69 -11.16 -9.14
N LEU A 12 9.82 -11.88 -9.18
CA LEU A 12 11.14 -11.26 -9.28
C LEU A 12 11.33 -10.48 -10.59
N ARG A 13 10.83 -11.02 -11.71
CA ARG A 13 10.85 -10.34 -13.01
C ARG A 13 10.01 -9.06 -12.97
N GLU A 14 8.81 -9.12 -12.42
CA GLU A 14 7.90 -7.98 -12.29
C GLU A 14 8.48 -6.89 -11.38
N VAL A 15 9.03 -7.26 -10.23
CA VAL A 15 9.74 -6.34 -9.33
C VAL A 15 10.91 -5.66 -10.03
N SER A 16 11.67 -6.41 -10.84
CA SER A 16 12.80 -5.85 -11.60
C SER A 16 12.34 -4.81 -12.60
N ILE A 17 11.21 -5.06 -13.28
CA ILE A 17 10.61 -4.07 -14.19
C ILE A 17 10.17 -2.84 -13.41
N LEU A 18 9.47 -3.01 -12.29
CA LEU A 18 8.95 -1.89 -11.50
C LEU A 18 10.06 -0.97 -10.97
N LYS A 19 11.24 -1.52 -10.62
CA LYS A 19 12.42 -0.72 -10.22
C LYS A 19 13.00 0.12 -11.35
N LEU A 20 12.79 -0.26 -12.61
CA LEU A 20 13.30 0.46 -13.78
C LEU A 20 12.33 1.54 -14.26
N LEU A 21 11.05 1.46 -13.88
CA LEU A 21 10.03 2.41 -14.30
C LEU A 21 10.18 3.72 -13.53
N LYS A 22 10.31 4.83 -14.28
CA LYS A 22 10.27 6.20 -13.77
C LYS A 22 9.22 6.97 -14.55
N HIS A 23 8.06 7.16 -13.95
CA HIS A 23 6.94 7.82 -14.59
C HIS A 23 6.11 8.54 -13.54
N GLU A 24 5.53 9.69 -13.90
CA GLU A 24 4.73 10.52 -13.01
C GLU A 24 3.57 9.74 -12.34
N ASN A 25 2.91 8.90 -13.13
CA ASN A 25 1.78 8.08 -12.67
C ASN A 25 2.17 6.65 -12.24
N ILE A 26 3.44 6.37 -11.91
CA ILE A 26 3.84 5.05 -11.41
C ILE A 26 4.52 5.25 -10.07
N VAL A 27 3.94 4.63 -9.02
CA VAL A 27 4.50 4.71 -7.67
C VAL A 27 5.89 4.06 -7.67
N SER A 28 6.87 4.83 -7.20
CA SER A 28 8.28 4.40 -7.23
C SER A 28 8.56 3.33 -6.18
N LEU A 29 9.12 2.21 -6.61
CA LEU A 29 9.61 1.15 -5.74
C LEU A 29 11.00 1.50 -5.21
N ILE A 30 11.11 1.74 -3.90
CA ILE A 30 12.38 2.11 -3.25
C ILE A 30 13.23 0.88 -2.99
N SER A 31 12.66 -0.14 -2.35
CA SER A 31 13.37 -1.40 -2.07
C SER A 31 12.42 -2.58 -1.90
N VAL A 32 12.96 -3.79 -1.85
CA VAL A 32 12.18 -5.01 -1.55
C VAL A 32 12.86 -5.75 -0.42
N THR A 33 12.10 -6.08 0.61
CA THR A 33 12.57 -6.83 1.76
C THR A 33 11.91 -8.21 1.77
N TYR A 34 12.69 -9.24 2.09
CA TYR A 34 12.21 -10.61 2.18
C TYR A 34 12.22 -11.08 3.63
N LYS A 35 11.12 -11.67 4.05
CA LYS A 35 10.98 -12.42 5.31
C LYS A 35 10.46 -13.83 4.97
N PRO A 36 10.67 -14.83 5.84
CA PRO A 36 10.09 -16.15 5.62
C PRO A 36 8.59 -16.06 5.32
N GLY A 37 8.19 -16.49 4.13
CA GLY A 37 6.79 -16.45 3.66
C GLY A 37 6.24 -15.07 3.31
N LYS A 38 7.03 -13.98 3.30
CA LYS A 38 6.56 -12.62 2.98
C LYS A 38 7.56 -11.86 2.12
N MET A 39 7.10 -11.31 1.00
CA MET A 39 7.79 -10.25 0.25
C MET A 39 7.15 -8.91 0.62
N ILE A 40 7.97 -7.92 0.98
CA ILE A 40 7.51 -6.58 1.34
C ILE A 40 8.09 -5.59 0.32
N LEU A 41 7.21 -4.90 -0.39
CA LEU A 41 7.57 -3.79 -1.27
C LEU A 41 7.67 -2.51 -0.43
N VAL A 42 8.85 -1.90 -0.40
CA VAL A 42 9.07 -0.62 0.27
C VAL A 42 8.87 0.47 -0.78
N LEU A 43 7.73 1.13 -0.70
CA LEU A 43 7.40 2.33 -1.47
C LEU A 43 7.70 3.57 -0.63
N GLU A 44 7.40 4.75 -1.15
CA GLU A 44 7.40 5.97 -0.34
C GLU A 44 6.44 5.80 0.85
N LEU A 45 7.00 5.84 2.07
CA LEU A 45 6.24 5.59 3.30
C LEU A 45 5.36 6.81 3.59
N VAL A 46 4.11 6.78 3.14
CA VAL A 46 3.13 7.80 3.46
C VAL A 46 1.89 7.15 4.08
N TYR A 47 1.33 7.75 5.13
CA TYR A 47 0.03 7.36 5.70
C TYR A 47 -1.12 7.36 4.66
N ARG A 48 -0.88 7.92 3.47
CA ARG A 48 -1.81 7.98 2.34
C ARG A 48 -2.37 6.63 1.89
N TYR A 49 -1.59 5.57 2.05
CA TYR A 49 -1.98 4.21 1.66
C TYR A 49 -2.47 3.37 2.85
N LYS A 50 -2.44 3.91 4.07
CA LYS A 50 -2.88 3.17 5.26
C LYS A 50 -4.41 3.19 5.33
N PRO A 51 -5.03 2.04 5.66
CA PRO A 51 -6.45 2.02 5.95
C PRO A 51 -6.77 2.79 7.24
N PRO A 52 -8.03 3.21 7.40
CA PRO A 52 -8.47 3.99 8.55
C PRO A 52 -8.30 3.25 9.87
N ASP A 53 -8.51 1.93 9.93
CA ASP A 53 -8.28 1.13 11.13
C ASP A 53 -6.81 1.21 11.58
N VAL A 54 -5.86 1.20 10.62
CA VAL A 54 -4.42 1.39 10.89
C VAL A 54 -4.12 2.80 11.39
N LEU A 55 -4.74 3.80 10.79
CA LEU A 55 -4.56 5.20 11.19
C LEU A 55 -5.11 5.49 12.59
N LEU A 56 -6.12 4.73 13.02
CA LEU A 56 -6.73 4.80 14.35
C LEU A 56 -6.02 3.94 15.40
N GLY A 57 -5.04 3.12 15.00
CA GLY A 57 -4.17 2.37 15.92
C GLY A 57 -4.59 0.93 16.22
N GLU A 58 -5.52 0.34 15.47
CA GLU A 58 -6.05 -1.01 15.67
C GLU A 58 -5.01 -2.11 15.41
N GLN A 59 -4.30 -2.68 16.38
CA GLN A 59 -3.16 -3.57 16.04
C GLN A 59 -3.50 -4.90 15.34
N ASN A 60 -4.79 -5.28 15.22
CA ASN A 60 -5.22 -6.54 14.60
C ASN A 60 -5.55 -6.40 13.11
N TYR A 61 -4.50 -6.42 12.30
CA TYR A 61 -4.61 -6.36 10.84
C TYR A 61 -4.40 -7.72 10.17
N GLY A 62 -5.14 -7.97 9.10
CA GLY A 62 -4.95 -9.13 8.23
C GLY A 62 -4.48 -8.72 6.82
N PRO A 63 -4.53 -9.66 5.85
CA PRO A 63 -4.19 -9.38 4.44
C PRO A 63 -5.06 -8.29 3.77
N ASP A 64 -6.21 -7.98 4.35
CA ASP A 64 -7.13 -6.91 3.94
C ASP A 64 -6.47 -5.52 3.85
N ILE A 65 -5.47 -5.24 4.70
CA ILE A 65 -4.75 -3.96 4.65
C ILE A 65 -3.93 -3.78 3.37
N ASP A 66 -3.42 -4.89 2.82
CA ASP A 66 -2.64 -4.87 1.58
C ASP A 66 -3.58 -4.60 0.39
N ILE A 67 -4.81 -5.12 0.45
CA ILE A 67 -5.86 -4.84 -0.56
C ILE A 67 -6.26 -3.37 -0.54
N TRP A 68 -6.44 -2.78 0.63
CA TRP A 68 -6.68 -1.33 0.75
C TRP A 68 -5.53 -0.53 0.13
N SER A 69 -4.30 -0.84 0.54
CA SER A 69 -3.09 -0.15 0.05
C SER A 69 -2.96 -0.27 -1.47
N ALA A 70 -3.19 -1.46 -2.02
CA ALA A 70 -3.18 -1.72 -3.46
C ALA A 70 -4.25 -0.90 -4.20
N GLY A 71 -5.46 -0.78 -3.64
CA GLY A 71 -6.52 0.06 -4.19
C GLY A 71 -6.11 1.53 -4.28
N CYS A 72 -5.48 2.07 -3.23
CA CYS A 72 -4.95 3.44 -3.24
C CYS A 72 -3.85 3.62 -4.30
N ILE A 73 -2.92 2.67 -4.43
CA ILE A 73 -1.85 2.71 -5.43
C ILE A 73 -2.42 2.68 -6.85
N VAL A 74 -3.36 1.77 -7.13
CA VAL A 74 -4.01 1.69 -8.45
C VAL A 74 -4.75 2.99 -8.77
N TYR A 75 -5.48 3.55 -7.81
CA TYR A 75 -6.13 4.85 -7.98
C TYR A 75 -5.13 5.95 -8.33
N GLU A 76 -4.01 6.03 -7.60
CA GLU A 76 -2.97 7.03 -7.84
C GLU A 76 -2.35 6.87 -9.22
N MET A 77 -2.07 5.65 -9.66
CA MET A 77 -1.56 5.39 -11.00
C MET A 77 -2.54 5.78 -12.11
N MET A 78 -3.85 5.75 -11.84
CA MET A 78 -4.86 6.18 -12.81
C MET A 78 -5.07 7.70 -12.84
N ASN A 79 -4.87 8.39 -11.71
CA ASN A 79 -5.25 9.79 -11.54
C ASN A 79 -4.06 10.75 -11.34
N GLY A 80 -2.83 10.24 -11.22
CA GLY A 80 -1.61 10.99 -10.94
C GLY A 80 -1.52 11.54 -9.51
N LYS A 81 -2.53 11.29 -8.67
CA LYS A 81 -2.55 11.71 -7.26
C LYS A 81 -3.33 10.72 -6.39
N PRO A 82 -2.94 10.55 -5.12
CA PRO A 82 -3.60 9.63 -4.22
C PRO A 82 -5.07 10.02 -3.95
N PRO A 83 -5.94 9.05 -3.63
CA PRO A 83 -7.36 9.30 -3.39
C PRO A 83 -7.62 10.16 -2.15
N PHE A 84 -6.71 10.12 -1.19
CA PHE A 84 -6.83 10.79 0.10
C PHE A 84 -5.49 11.47 0.44
N GLN A 85 -5.54 12.78 0.69
CA GLN A 85 -4.35 13.64 0.82
C GLN A 85 -4.33 14.37 2.18
N GLY A 86 -4.38 13.61 3.27
CA GLY A 86 -4.10 14.15 4.60
C GLY A 86 -2.67 14.67 4.70
N SER A 87 -2.42 15.56 5.65
CA SER A 87 -1.08 16.03 6.04
C SER A 87 -0.44 15.17 7.14
N ASP A 88 -1.26 14.37 7.83
CA ASP A 88 -0.91 13.53 8.97
C ASP A 88 -1.95 12.41 9.10
N SER A 89 -1.73 11.45 10.02
CA SER A 89 -2.63 10.31 10.20
C SER A 89 -4.08 10.71 10.54
N ALA A 90 -4.27 11.78 11.32
CA ALA A 90 -5.61 12.21 11.74
C ALA A 90 -6.35 12.94 10.62
N SER A 91 -5.68 13.81 9.86
CA SER A 91 -6.25 14.44 8.66
C SER A 91 -6.51 13.43 7.55
N GLN A 92 -5.65 12.42 7.39
CA GLN A 92 -5.85 11.31 6.46
C GLN A 92 -7.14 10.54 6.79
N ALA A 93 -7.33 10.18 8.06
CA ALA A 93 -8.56 9.51 8.50
C ALA A 93 -9.81 10.38 8.23
N LYS A 94 -9.72 11.70 8.46
CA LYS A 94 -10.82 12.63 8.15
C LYS A 94 -11.19 12.62 6.67
N GLU A 95 -10.21 12.65 5.77
CA GLU A 95 -10.46 12.59 4.31
C GLU A 95 -11.12 11.26 3.90
N ILE A 96 -10.69 10.14 4.50
CA ILE A 96 -11.29 8.83 4.26
C ILE A 96 -12.76 8.82 4.71
N PHE A 97 -13.04 9.27 5.94
CA PHE A 97 -14.41 9.28 6.49
C PHE A 97 -15.34 10.28 5.79
N LYS A 98 -14.80 11.31 5.13
CA LYS A 98 -15.59 12.24 4.31
C LYS A 98 -16.24 11.54 3.12
N ILE A 99 -15.56 10.54 2.56
CA ILE A 99 -16.04 9.79 1.39
C ILE A 99 -16.82 8.54 1.82
N LEU A 100 -16.31 7.78 2.80
CA LEU A 100 -16.90 6.49 3.20
C LEU A 100 -18.00 6.60 4.28
N GLY A 101 -18.09 7.74 4.97
CA GLY A 101 -18.96 7.91 6.13
C GLY A 101 -18.40 7.28 7.42
N LYS A 102 -18.92 7.71 8.57
CA LYS A 102 -18.40 7.35 9.91
C LYS A 102 -18.88 5.99 10.46
N ASN A 103 -19.60 5.17 9.67
CA ASN A 103 -20.46 4.11 10.20
C ASN A 103 -19.91 2.68 10.11
N THR A 104 -18.61 2.49 9.89
CA THR A 104 -18.07 1.13 9.71
C THR A 104 -17.14 0.78 10.85
N ARG A 105 -17.54 -0.19 11.67
CA ARG A 105 -16.81 -0.67 12.87
C ARG A 105 -15.48 -1.36 12.57
N ARG A 106 -15.22 -1.65 11.30
CA ARG A 106 -13.96 -2.13 10.72
C ARG A 106 -14.09 -1.90 9.20
N LEU A 107 -13.17 -1.16 8.60
CA LEU A 107 -13.23 -0.86 7.15
C LEU A 107 -12.47 -1.88 6.30
N CYS A 108 -11.67 -2.73 6.95
CA CYS A 108 -10.82 -3.74 6.33
C CYS A 108 -11.03 -5.09 7.04
#